data_AF-A0A1J3K9A8-F1
#
_entry.id   AF-A0A1J3K9A8-F1
#
_cell.length_a   1.000
_cell.length_b   1.000
_cell.length_c   1.000
_cell.angle_alpha   90.00
_cell.angle_beta   90.00
_cell.angle_gamma   90.00
#
_symmetry.space_group_name_H-M   'P 1'
#
loop_
_entity.id
_entity.type
_entity.pdbx_description
1 polymer ?
#
loop_
_entity_poly.entity_id
_entity_poly.type
_entity_poly.pdbx_seq_one_letter_code
_entity_poly.pdbx_strand_id
1 'polypeptide(L)'
;QLTCFVDNLKGSYRSGLDELRLQEQFLSKILNQDGIRICHSGVIEERLSRQRVLIILDDVTNIKQLEALANETSWFGAGSRIVVTTENKELLQQHGINNTYHVG
;
A
#
# COMPACT_ATOMS: atom_id res chain seq x y z
N GLN A 1 16.20 -2.74 -5.83
CA GLN A 1 14.74 -2.86 -5.98
C GLN A 1 14.22 -3.51 -4.71
N LEU A 2 13.20 -2.92 -4.07
CA LEU A 2 12.54 -3.51 -2.90
C LEU A 2 11.32 -4.31 -3.34
N THR A 3 10.94 -5.32 -2.59
CA THR A 3 9.74 -6.13 -2.89
C THR A 3 9.00 -6.40 -1.59
N CYS A 4 7.67 -6.25 -1.62
CA CYS A 4 6.83 -6.46 -0.46
C CYS A 4 5.51 -7.11 -0.87
N PHE A 5 5.13 -8.15 -0.15
CA PHE A 5 3.80 -8.74 -0.20
C PHE A 5 3.08 -8.37 1.10
N VAL A 6 1.99 -7.63 0.98
CA VAL A 6 1.14 -7.23 2.10
C VAL A 6 -0.10 -8.11 2.05
N ASP A 7 -0.07 -9.15 2.87
CA ASP A 7 -1.08 -10.19 2.94
C ASP A 7 -2.28 -9.77 3.81
N ASN A 8 -3.47 -10.24 3.41
CA ASN A 8 -4.69 -10.20 4.21
C ASN A 8 -5.00 -8.80 4.76
N LEU A 9 -5.19 -7.82 3.87
CA LEU A 9 -5.58 -6.48 4.29
C LEU A 9 -7.00 -6.45 4.87
N LYS A 10 -7.83 -7.47 4.67
CA LYS A 10 -9.18 -7.54 5.22
C LYS A 10 -9.24 -7.24 6.72
N GLY A 11 -9.98 -6.17 7.07
CA GLY A 11 -10.17 -5.75 8.45
C GLY A 11 -8.98 -5.04 9.12
N SER A 12 -7.92 -4.73 8.36
CA SER A 12 -6.74 -3.98 8.86
C SER A 12 -7.02 -2.52 9.14
N TYR A 13 -8.16 -1.99 8.66
CA TYR A 13 -8.51 -0.58 8.77
C TYR A 13 -9.93 -0.42 9.34
N ARG A 14 -10.05 0.00 10.60
CA ARG A 14 -11.32 0.26 11.29
C ARG A 14 -11.50 1.72 11.69
N SER A 15 -10.41 2.46 11.85
CA SER A 15 -10.36 3.86 12.30
C SER A 15 -9.11 4.57 11.77
N GLY A 16 -9.04 5.90 11.90
CA GLY A 16 -7.86 6.67 11.46
C GLY A 16 -6.54 6.32 12.17
N LEU A 17 -6.60 5.79 13.41
CA LEU A 17 -5.40 5.29 14.10
C LEU A 17 -4.79 4.05 13.43
N ASP A 18 -5.57 3.36 12.60
CA ASP A 18 -5.10 2.19 11.86
C ASP A 18 -4.26 2.57 10.63
N GLU A 19 -4.36 3.81 10.13
CA GLU A 19 -3.53 4.31 9.03
C GLU A 19 -2.05 4.25 9.38
N LEU A 20 -1.64 4.92 10.46
CA LEU A 20 -0.23 4.96 10.86
C LEU A 20 0.30 3.57 11.19
N ARG A 21 -0.50 2.74 11.87
CA ARG A 21 -0.12 1.35 12.20
C ARG A 21 0.08 0.51 10.95
N LEU A 22 -0.80 0.67 9.95
CA LEU A 22 -0.71 -0.04 8.68
C LEU A 22 0.55 0.39 7.91
N GLN A 23 0.86 1.69 7.90
CA GLN A 23 2.08 2.21 7.30
C GLN A 23 3.36 1.74 8.03
N GLU A 24 3.36 1.70 9.37
CA GLU A 24 4.48 1.15 10.17
C GLU A 24 4.76 -0.31 9.82
N GLN A 25 3.70 -1.14 9.77
CA GLN A 25 3.80 -2.55 9.41
C GLN A 25 4.32 -2.73 7.98
N PHE A 26 3.80 -1.94 7.05
CA PHE A 26 4.25 -1.96 5.66
C PHE A 26 5.72 -1.57 5.52
N LEU A 27 6.13 -0.47 6.16
CA LEU A 27 7.51 0.01 6.15
C LEU A 27 8.46 -1.00 6.77
N SER A 28 8.06 -1.63 7.88
CA SER A 28 8.83 -2.70 8.51
C SER A 28 9.08 -3.86 7.55
N LYS A 29 8.03 -4.34 6.87
CA LYS A 29 8.13 -5.43 5.89
C LYS A 29 9.01 -5.07 4.69
N ILE A 30 8.77 -3.92 4.04
CA ILE A 30 9.48 -3.56 2.80
C ILE A 30 10.94 -3.15 3.02
N LEU A 31 11.27 -2.58 4.18
CA LEU A 31 12.63 -2.19 4.55
C LEU A 31 13.38 -3.27 5.34
N ASN A 32 12.69 -4.36 5.71
CA ASN A 32 13.20 -5.42 6.58
C ASN A 32 13.79 -4.84 7.88
N GLN A 33 13.03 -3.95 8.52
CA GLN A 33 13.45 -3.23 9.73
C GLN A 33 12.34 -3.24 10.78
N ASP A 34 12.59 -3.94 11.89
CA ASP A 34 11.67 -3.97 13.02
C ASP A 34 11.64 -2.65 13.80
N GLY A 35 10.52 -2.42 14.50
CA GLY A 35 10.38 -1.30 15.42
C GLY A 35 10.24 0.07 14.77
N ILE A 36 9.97 0.13 13.45
CA ILE A 36 9.59 1.38 12.80
C ILE A 36 8.36 1.96 13.48
N ARG A 37 8.49 3.19 13.97
CA ARG A 37 7.40 4.02 14.46
C ARG A 37 7.35 5.29 13.64
N ILE A 38 6.15 5.72 13.24
CA ILE A 38 5.96 6.94 12.47
C ILE A 38 4.99 7.87 13.21
N CYS A 39 5.18 9.18 13.07
CA CYS A 39 4.34 10.19 13.70
C CYS A 39 3.37 10.89 12.72
N HIS A 40 3.51 10.63 11.42
CA HIS A 40 2.69 11.21 10.35
C HIS A 40 2.64 10.30 9.13
N SER A 41 1.69 10.53 8.23
CA SER A 41 1.39 9.65 7.10
C SER A 41 2.27 9.81 5.86
N GLY A 42 3.20 10.77 5.86
CA GLY A 42 4.11 11.06 4.74
C GLY A 42 5.37 10.20 4.68
N VAL A 43 5.60 9.35 5.68
CA VAL A 43 6.88 8.62 5.83
C VAL A 43 7.11 7.60 4.71
N ILE A 44 6.06 7.04 4.12
CA ILE A 44 6.18 6.14 2.96
C ILE A 44 6.84 6.88 1.78
N GLU A 45 6.31 8.04 1.41
CA GLU A 45 6.87 8.87 0.32
C GLU A 45 8.31 9.30 0.62
N GLU A 46 8.57 9.80 1.83
CA GLU A 46 9.90 10.25 2.26
C GLU A 46 10.95 9.14 2.09
N ARG A 47 10.60 7.88 2.43
CA ARG A 47 11.53 6.75 2.38
C ARG A 47 11.58 6.06 1.03
N LEU A 48 10.50 6.04 0.26
CA LEU A 48 10.36 5.22 -0.94
C LEU A 48 10.30 6.00 -2.26
N SER A 49 10.17 7.33 -2.25
CA SER A 49 10.06 8.17 -3.47
C SER A 49 11.22 8.04 -4.46
N ARG A 50 12.39 7.57 -4.01
CA ARG A 50 13.56 7.30 -4.86
C ARG A 50 13.87 5.81 -5.03
N GLN A 51 13.06 4.94 -4.45
CA GLN A 51 13.26 3.50 -4.46
C GLN A 51 12.37 2.87 -5.52
N ARG A 52 12.97 2.05 -6.39
CA ARG A 52 12.21 1.19 -7.28
C ARG A 52 11.64 0.01 -6.48
N VAL A 53 10.32 -0.12 -6.43
CA VAL A 53 9.61 -1.13 -5.64
C VAL A 53 8.73 -2.05 -6.49
N LEU A 54 8.51 -3.27 -6.00
CA LEU A 54 7.43 -4.15 -6.43
C LEU A 54 6.57 -4.47 -5.22
N ILE A 55 5.34 -3.96 -5.18
CA ILE A 55 4.43 -4.15 -4.05
C ILE A 55 3.21 -4.94 -4.52
N ILE A 56 2.79 -5.91 -3.72
CA ILE A 56 1.54 -6.63 -3.92
C ILE A 56 0.69 -6.40 -2.67
N LEU A 57 -0.46 -5.77 -2.84
CA LEU A 57 -1.46 -5.53 -1.79
C LEU A 57 -2.59 -6.55 -1.98
N ASP A 58 -2.66 -7.51 -1.07
CA ASP A 58 -3.58 -8.63 -1.18
C ASP A 58 -4.86 -8.43 -0.34
N ASP A 59 -6.00 -8.82 -0.92
CA ASP A 59 -7.33 -8.76 -0.30
C ASP A 59 -7.71 -7.35 0.23
N VAL A 60 -7.54 -6.33 -0.63
CA VAL A 60 -7.93 -4.96 -0.31
C VAL A 60 -9.46 -4.84 -0.29
N THR A 61 -10.02 -4.46 0.85
CA THR A 61 -11.48 -4.41 1.07
C THR A 61 -12.00 -3.01 1.39
N ASN A 62 -11.10 -2.05 1.67
CA ASN A 62 -11.45 -0.68 1.96
C ASN A 62 -10.49 0.28 1.23
N ILE A 63 -11.02 1.30 0.54
CA ILE A 63 -10.23 2.30 -0.17
C ILE A 63 -9.19 2.97 0.75
N LYS A 64 -9.50 3.14 2.05
CA LYS A 64 -8.58 3.71 3.03
C LYS A 64 -7.29 2.91 3.22
N GLN A 65 -7.30 1.61 2.95
CA GLN A 65 -6.09 0.78 2.98
C GLN A 65 -5.17 1.10 1.81
N LEU A 66 -5.77 1.34 0.64
CA LEU A 66 -5.04 1.71 -0.56
C LEU A 66 -4.49 3.13 -0.43
N GLU A 67 -5.29 4.08 0.04
CA GLU A 67 -4.84 5.44 0.36
C GLU A 67 -3.70 5.41 1.40
N ALA A 68 -3.82 4.62 2.47
CA ALA A 68 -2.77 4.53 3.50
C ALA A 68 -1.43 4.02 2.94
N LEU A 69 -1.43 3.08 2.00
CA LEU A 69 -0.23 2.38 1.55
C LEU A 69 0.34 2.88 0.22
N ALA A 70 -0.52 3.39 -0.66
CA ALA A 70 -0.17 3.71 -2.04
C ALA A 70 -1.14 4.76 -2.66
N ASN A 71 -1.43 5.85 -1.92
CA ASN A 71 -2.34 6.91 -2.38
C ASN A 71 -1.92 7.51 -3.73
N GLU A 72 -0.63 7.82 -3.88
CA GLU A 72 -0.07 8.50 -5.03
C GLU A 72 1.11 7.73 -5.61
N THR A 73 1.23 7.74 -6.93
CA THR A 73 2.35 7.08 -7.60
C THR A 73 3.70 7.75 -7.33
N SER A 74 3.70 9.04 -6.95
CA SER A 74 4.90 9.81 -6.58
C SER A 74 5.59 9.29 -5.32
N TRP A 75 4.88 8.51 -4.50
CA TRP A 75 5.43 7.90 -3.30
C TRP A 75 6.55 6.89 -3.59
N PHE A 76 6.70 6.48 -4.85
CA PHE A 76 7.65 5.44 -5.27
C PHE A 76 8.53 5.91 -6.42
N GLY A 77 9.76 5.42 -6.45
CA GLY A 77 10.72 5.73 -7.51
C GLY A 77 10.30 5.22 -8.88
N ALA A 78 10.87 5.81 -9.92
CA ALA A 78 10.60 5.43 -11.31
C ALA A 78 10.83 3.93 -11.57
N GLY A 79 9.95 3.32 -12.37
CA GLY A 79 9.98 1.90 -12.70
C GLY A 79 9.40 0.97 -11.62
N SER A 80 8.78 1.54 -10.59
CA SER A 80 8.02 0.81 -9.57
C SER A 80 6.73 0.21 -10.12
N ARG A 81 6.24 -0.85 -9.47
CA ARG A 81 4.97 -1.51 -9.78
C ARG A 81 4.24 -1.84 -8.49
N ILE A 82 2.97 -1.50 -8.42
CA ILE A 82 2.08 -1.83 -7.33
C ILE A 82 0.92 -2.63 -7.93
N VAL A 83 0.69 -3.82 -7.40
CA VAL A 83 -0.38 -4.73 -7.81
C VAL A 83 -1.35 -4.83 -6.65
N VAL A 84 -2.64 -4.65 -6.93
CA VAL A 84 -3.71 -4.72 -5.94
C VAL A 84 -4.63 -5.87 -6.33
N THR A 85 -4.89 -6.78 -5.39
CA THR A 85 -5.95 -7.79 -5.55
C THR A 85 -7.13 -7.41 -4.66
N THR A 86 -8.33 -7.56 -5.20
CA THR A 86 -9.58 -7.27 -4.50
C THR A 86 -10.73 -8.00 -5.17
N GLU A 87 -11.71 -8.42 -4.38
CA GLU A 87 -13.01 -8.91 -4.87
C GLU A 87 -13.95 -7.74 -5.24
N ASN A 88 -13.61 -6.50 -4.85
CA ASN A 88 -14.42 -5.31 -5.08
C ASN A 88 -13.84 -4.42 -6.19
N LYS A 89 -14.33 -4.60 -7.42
CA LYS A 89 -13.93 -3.78 -8.57
C LYS A 89 -14.23 -2.29 -8.40
N GLU A 90 -15.29 -1.93 -7.67
CA GLU A 90 -15.66 -0.52 -7.47
C GLU A 90 -14.58 0.23 -6.68
N LEU A 91 -13.87 -0.44 -5.78
CA LEU A 91 -12.75 0.14 -5.03
C LEU A 91 -11.63 0.62 -5.97
N LEU A 92 -11.29 -0.19 -6.98
CA LEU A 92 -10.30 0.18 -7.99
C LEU A 92 -10.75 1.41 -8.79
N GLN A 93 -12.04 1.47 -9.14
CA GLN A 93 -12.62 2.60 -9.88
C GLN A 93 -12.63 3.89 -9.06
N GLN A 94 -13.03 3.80 -7.78
CA GLN A 94 -13.04 4.94 -6.87
C GLN A 94 -11.64 5.55 -6.67
N HIS A 95 -10.61 4.71 -6.65
CA HIS A 95 -9.20 5.16 -6.59
C HIS A 95 -8.62 5.55 -7.97
N GLY A 96 -9.38 5.41 -9.06
CA GLY A 96 -8.91 5.74 -10.42
C GLY A 96 -7.92 4.74 -11.03
N ILE A 97 -7.88 3.51 -10.53
CA ILE A 97 -7.06 2.43 -11.11
C ILE A 97 -7.78 1.87 -12.35
N ASN A 98 -7.24 2.19 -13.52
CA ASN A 98 -7.83 1.79 -14.81
C ASN A 98 -7.20 0.51 -15.41
N ASN A 99 -5.95 0.21 -15.06
CA ASN A 99 -5.28 -1.01 -15.52
C ASN A 99 -5.69 -2.19 -14.65
N THR A 100 -6.76 -2.88 -15.05
CA THR A 100 -7.38 -3.95 -14.28
C THR A 100 -7.44 -5.24 -15.09
N TYR A 101 -7.31 -6.38 -14.40
CA TYR A 101 -7.47 -7.71 -14.97
C TYR A 101 -8.42 -8.51 -14.08
N HIS A 102 -9.41 -9.15 -14.68
CA HIS A 102 -10.36 -10.01 -13.96
C HIS A 102 -9.91 -11.46 -14.07
N VAL A 103 -9.78 -12.12 -12.92
CA VAL A 103 -9.46 -13.54 -12.81
C VAL A 103 -10.78 -14.29 -12.63
N GLY A 104 -11.01 -15.31 -13.46
CA GLY A 104 -12.21 -16.17 -13.42
C GLY A 104 -11.97 -17.47 -12.67
#